data_AF-A0A7Y3CC75-F1
#
_entry.id   AF-A0A7Y3CC75-F1
#
_cell.length_a   1.000
_cell.length_b   1.000
_cell.length_c   1.000
_cell.angle_alpha   90.00
_cell.angle_beta   90.00
_cell.angle_gamma   90.00
#
_symmetry.space_group_name_H-M   'P 1'
#
loop_
_entity.id
_entity.type
_entity.pdbx_description
1 polymer ?
#
loop_
_entity_poly.entity_id
_entity_poly.type
_entity_poly.pdbx_seq_one_letter_code
_entity_poly.pdbx_strand_id
1 'polypeptide(L)'
;MPESKVEAFLTPEEENEVVEAIRKAEKNTSGEIRVHIEGSSKKDSYERAQEIFHELKMDETKDANGVLIYIAVQDRTFVIYGDRGINEVVPNTFWNDTKDVIQSHFKHGEFKEGIVNGILKAGEELKAHFPYNNNDTNELSNEVSKS
;
A
#
# COMPACT_ATOMS: atom_id res chain seq x y z
N MET A 1 -25.29 2.70 4.56
CA MET A 1 -24.89 1.27 4.56
C MET A 1 -23.49 1.25 5.14
N PRO A 2 -23.23 0.53 6.24
CA PRO A 2 -22.62 1.20 7.39
C PRO A 2 -21.10 1.30 7.21
N GLU A 3 -20.58 2.52 7.39
CA GLU A 3 -19.17 2.84 7.62
C GLU A 3 -18.52 1.89 8.66
N SER A 4 -19.33 1.26 9.53
CA SER A 4 -18.89 0.39 10.62
C SER A 4 -18.09 -0.86 10.23
N LYS A 5 -18.13 -1.34 8.97
CA LYS A 5 -17.31 -2.51 8.57
C LYS A 5 -15.90 -2.13 8.11
N VAL A 6 -15.73 -0.92 7.57
CA VAL A 6 -14.42 -0.39 7.15
C VAL A 6 -13.69 0.17 8.36
N GLU A 7 -14.40 0.89 9.22
CA GLU A 7 -13.85 1.39 10.47
C GLU A 7 -13.39 0.25 11.40
N ALA A 8 -14.13 -0.87 11.43
CA ALA A 8 -13.80 -2.03 12.25
C ALA A 8 -12.94 -3.10 11.53
N PHE A 9 -12.46 -2.83 10.31
CA PHE A 9 -11.67 -3.81 9.56
C PHE A 9 -10.30 -4.05 10.20
N LEU A 10 -9.70 -2.97 10.71
CA LEU A 10 -8.53 -3.02 11.58
C LEU A 10 -8.91 -2.33 12.89
N THR A 11 -8.47 -2.91 14.00
CA THR A 11 -8.51 -2.23 15.29
C THR A 11 -7.50 -1.07 15.31
N PRO A 12 -7.65 -0.09 16.22
CA PRO A 12 -6.66 0.97 16.37
C PRO A 12 -5.24 0.46 16.66
N GLU A 13 -5.10 -0.67 17.34
CA GLU A 13 -3.80 -1.30 17.60
C GLU A 13 -3.21 -1.87 16.30
N GLU A 14 -4.02 -2.56 15.48
CA GLU A 14 -3.61 -3.09 14.18
C GLU A 14 -3.25 -1.99 13.17
N GLU A 15 -3.99 -0.88 13.16
CA GLU A 15 -3.63 0.28 12.34
C GLU A 15 -2.28 0.85 12.73
N ASN A 16 -1.99 0.96 14.02
CA ASN A 16 -0.68 1.40 14.48
C ASN A 16 0.43 0.42 14.04
N GLU A 17 0.19 -0.89 14.08
CA GLU A 17 1.13 -1.88 13.53
C GLU A 17 1.37 -1.68 12.02
N VAL A 18 0.33 -1.38 11.26
CA VAL A 18 0.45 -1.06 9.82
C VAL A 18 1.26 0.22 9.61
N VAL A 19 0.99 1.29 10.35
CA VAL A 19 1.74 2.55 10.28
C VAL A 19 3.21 2.34 10.63
N GLU A 20 3.50 1.55 11.67
CA GLU A 20 4.88 1.21 12.05
C GLU A 20 5.58 0.36 10.96
N ALA A 21 4.84 -0.53 10.29
CA ALA A 21 5.37 -1.27 9.15
C ALA A 21 5.74 -0.35 7.98
N ILE A 22 4.90 0.65 7.65
CA ILE A 22 5.19 1.67 6.63
C ILE A 22 6.48 2.42 6.99
N ARG A 23 6.55 2.96 8.22
CA ARG A 23 7.74 3.67 8.72
C ARG A 23 9.00 2.81 8.67
N LYS A 24 8.88 1.50 8.86
CA LYS A 24 10.01 0.58 8.79
C LYS A 24 10.42 0.31 7.34
N ALA A 25 9.47 0.18 6.43
CA ALA A 25 9.72 0.01 5.00
C ALA A 25 10.41 1.24 4.40
N GLU A 26 9.95 2.44 4.72
CA GLU A 26 10.52 3.71 4.23
C GLU A 26 11.92 4.02 4.80
N LYS A 27 12.36 3.30 5.84
CA LYS A 27 13.78 3.36 6.28
C LYS A 27 14.72 2.53 5.39
N ASN A 28 14.16 1.70 4.51
CA ASN A 28 14.91 0.85 3.59
C ASN A 28 14.95 1.40 2.16
N THR A 29 13.97 2.22 1.79
CA THR A 29 13.78 2.74 0.42
C THR A 29 13.39 4.22 0.49
N SER A 30 13.72 5.02 -0.54
CA SER A 30 13.19 6.38 -0.69
C SER A 30 11.79 6.41 -1.31
N GLY A 31 11.13 5.25 -1.36
CA GLY A 31 9.80 5.08 -1.96
C GLY A 31 8.75 5.14 -0.87
N GLU A 32 7.68 5.87 -1.13
CA GLU A 32 6.65 6.17 -0.14
C GLU A 32 5.49 5.17 -0.27
N ILE A 33 5.09 4.54 0.84
CA ILE A 33 4.09 3.47 0.82
C ILE A 33 2.86 3.91 1.60
N ARG A 34 1.68 3.77 1.00
CA ARG A 34 0.41 4.08 1.66
C ARG A 34 -0.61 2.97 1.51
N VAL A 35 -1.45 2.82 2.54
CA VAL A 35 -2.57 1.87 2.55
C VAL A 35 -3.89 2.64 2.47
N HIS A 36 -4.79 2.17 1.61
CA HIS A 36 -6.17 2.62 1.54
C HIS A 36 -7.13 1.45 1.68
N ILE A 37 -8.13 1.61 2.54
CA ILE A 37 -9.14 0.58 2.84
C ILE A 37 -10.52 1.16 2.60
N GLU A 38 -11.28 0.58 1.68
CA GLU A 38 -12.68 0.92 1.50
C GLU A 38 -13.61 -0.29 1.53
N GLY A 39 -14.90 -0.03 1.65
CA GLY A 39 -15.90 -1.09 1.77
C GLY A 39 -16.02 -1.90 0.48
N SER A 40 -16.39 -1.24 -0.61
CA SER A 40 -16.59 -1.86 -1.93
C SER A 40 -16.55 -0.78 -3.00
N SER A 41 -16.19 -1.13 -4.23
CA SER A 41 -16.31 -0.24 -5.37
C SER A 41 -17.15 -0.86 -6.48
N LYS A 42 -17.90 -0.01 -7.21
CA LYS A 42 -18.61 -0.43 -8.43
C LYS A 42 -17.70 -0.44 -9.67
N LYS A 43 -16.53 0.16 -9.56
CA LYS A 43 -15.52 0.22 -10.63
C LYS A 43 -14.61 -0.99 -10.55
N ASP A 44 -13.84 -1.21 -11.61
CA ASP A 44 -12.73 -2.15 -11.53
C ASP A 44 -11.76 -1.74 -10.41
N SER A 45 -11.24 -2.71 -9.66
CA SER A 45 -10.38 -2.42 -8.51
C SER A 45 -9.11 -1.68 -8.90
N TYR A 46 -8.57 -1.89 -10.10
CA TYR A 46 -7.40 -1.18 -10.58
C TYR A 46 -7.75 0.27 -10.93
N GLU A 47 -8.83 0.50 -11.68
CA GLU A 47 -9.32 1.86 -11.98
C GLU A 47 -9.58 2.64 -10.70
N ARG A 48 -10.20 2.01 -9.69
CA ARG A 48 -10.45 2.64 -8.41
C ARG A 48 -9.16 2.95 -7.63
N ALA A 49 -8.20 2.04 -7.64
CA ALA A 49 -6.89 2.29 -7.03
C ALA A 49 -6.19 3.50 -7.68
N GLN A 50 -6.30 3.66 -9.01
CA GLN A 50 -5.77 4.84 -9.71
C GLN A 50 -6.43 6.15 -9.28
N GLU A 51 -7.76 6.14 -9.11
CA GLU A 51 -8.50 7.30 -8.61
C GLU A 51 -8.06 7.67 -7.20
N ILE A 52 -8.02 6.70 -6.29
CA ILE A 52 -7.56 6.90 -4.91
C ILE A 52 -6.12 7.41 -4.88
N PHE A 53 -5.25 6.88 -5.73
CA PHE A 53 -3.85 7.32 -5.83
C PHE A 53 -3.76 8.83 -6.09
N HIS A 54 -4.57 9.33 -7.04
CA HIS A 54 -4.59 10.75 -7.36
C HIS A 54 -5.35 11.60 -6.32
N GLU A 55 -6.47 11.10 -5.76
CA GLU A 55 -7.20 11.76 -4.68
C GLU A 55 -6.31 11.97 -3.44
N LEU A 56 -5.44 11.00 -3.14
CA LEU A 56 -4.48 11.04 -2.05
C LEU A 56 -3.18 11.77 -2.40
N LYS A 57 -3.06 12.33 -3.62
CA LYS A 57 -1.88 13.05 -4.12
C LYS A 57 -0.59 12.23 -4.02
N MET A 58 -0.69 10.92 -4.23
CA MET A 58 0.45 10.01 -4.13
C MET A 58 1.48 10.24 -5.26
N ASP A 59 1.12 11.01 -6.29
CA ASP A 59 2.00 11.49 -7.36
C ASP A 59 2.89 12.67 -6.96
N GLU A 60 2.70 13.26 -5.76
CA GLU A 60 3.52 14.36 -5.23
C GLU A 60 4.84 13.87 -4.59
N THR A 61 5.57 12.96 -5.27
CA THR A 61 6.91 12.50 -4.88
C THR A 61 7.97 12.97 -5.88
N LYS A 62 9.19 13.25 -5.42
CA LYS A 62 10.26 13.76 -6.32
C LYS A 62 10.59 12.77 -7.44
N ASP A 63 10.64 11.49 -7.10
CA ASP A 63 11.07 10.41 -7.98
C ASP A 63 9.89 9.63 -8.59
N ALA A 64 8.65 10.09 -8.39
CA ALA A 64 7.44 9.41 -8.84
C ALA A 64 7.43 7.93 -8.42
N ASN A 65 7.70 7.70 -7.13
CA ASN A 65 7.94 6.38 -6.54
C ASN A 65 6.98 6.06 -5.39
N GLY A 66 5.80 6.70 -5.40
CA GLY A 66 4.70 6.37 -4.50
C GLY A 66 4.06 5.01 -4.81
N VAL A 67 3.69 4.28 -3.76
CA VAL A 67 2.99 3.00 -3.85
C VAL A 67 1.73 3.02 -3.02
N LEU A 68 0.61 2.68 -3.63
CA LEU A 68 -0.68 2.50 -2.96
C LEU A 68 -1.03 1.01 -2.88
N ILE A 69 -1.24 0.53 -1.67
CA ILE A 69 -1.90 -0.74 -1.39
C ILE A 69 -3.38 -0.44 -1.14
N TYR A 70 -4.21 -0.70 -2.14
CA TYR A 70 -5.65 -0.50 -2.11
C TYR A 70 -6.36 -1.82 -1.73
N ILE A 71 -7.33 -1.75 -0.82
CA ILE A 71 -8.08 -2.92 -0.32
C ILE A 71 -9.58 -2.62 -0.33
N ALA A 72 -10.35 -3.45 -1.03
CA ALA A 72 -11.82 -3.44 -1.00
C ALA A 72 -12.32 -4.63 -0.17
N VAL A 73 -12.71 -4.35 1.07
CA VAL A 73 -12.94 -5.40 2.09
C VAL A 73 -14.12 -6.31 1.76
N GLN A 74 -15.23 -5.74 1.26
CA GLN A 74 -16.44 -6.51 0.93
C GLN A 74 -16.27 -7.28 -0.37
N ASP A 75 -15.48 -6.75 -1.31
CA ASP A 75 -15.20 -7.37 -2.60
C ASP A 75 -14.09 -8.43 -2.49
N ARG A 76 -13.35 -8.44 -1.36
CA ARG A 76 -12.19 -9.32 -1.10
C ARG A 76 -11.12 -9.19 -2.19
N THR A 77 -10.95 -7.98 -2.72
CA THR A 77 -9.94 -7.64 -3.71
C THR A 77 -8.93 -6.66 -3.13
N PHE A 78 -7.72 -6.69 -3.67
CA PHE A 78 -6.70 -5.71 -3.37
C PHE A 78 -5.87 -5.41 -4.63
N VAL A 79 -5.27 -4.23 -4.67
CA VAL A 79 -4.42 -3.77 -5.76
C VAL A 79 -3.17 -3.15 -5.16
N ILE A 80 -2.01 -3.45 -5.76
CA ILE A 80 -0.78 -2.72 -5.53
C ILE A 80 -0.55 -1.85 -6.76
N TYR A 81 -0.58 -0.54 -6.56
CA TYR A 81 -0.41 0.45 -7.61
C TYR A 81 0.84 1.27 -7.33
N GLY A 82 1.87 1.08 -8.15
CA GLY A 82 3.09 1.90 -8.12
C GLY A 82 3.02 3.01 -9.15
N ASP A 83 3.60 4.15 -8.82
CA ASP A 83 3.69 5.30 -9.72
C ASP A 83 4.65 5.05 -10.90
N ARG A 84 4.65 5.96 -11.87
CA ARG A 84 5.39 5.84 -13.13
C ARG A 84 6.88 5.58 -12.94
N GLY A 85 7.54 6.21 -11.95
CA GLY A 85 8.97 6.05 -11.73
C GLY A 85 9.33 4.62 -11.38
N ILE A 86 8.48 3.94 -10.61
CA ILE A 86 8.62 2.50 -10.33
C ILE A 86 8.39 1.70 -11.60
N ASN A 87 7.28 1.94 -12.30
CA ASN A 87 6.91 1.16 -13.49
C ASN A 87 7.94 1.26 -14.63
N GLU A 88 8.71 2.34 -14.70
CA GLU A 88 9.78 2.53 -15.68
C GLU A 88 11.04 1.69 -15.39
N VAL A 89 11.27 1.31 -14.13
CA VAL A 89 12.53 0.64 -13.70
C VAL A 89 12.35 -0.81 -13.27
N VAL A 90 11.11 -1.27 -13.06
CA VAL A 90 10.80 -2.63 -12.62
C VAL A 90 10.07 -3.44 -13.70
N PRO A 91 10.25 -4.76 -13.77
CA PRO A 91 9.47 -5.61 -14.68
C PRO A 91 8.00 -5.69 -14.26
N ASN A 92 7.10 -6.03 -15.18
CA ASN A 92 5.67 -6.23 -14.90
C ASN A 92 5.38 -7.28 -13.80
N THR A 93 6.33 -8.18 -13.52
CA THR A 93 6.23 -9.22 -12.50
C THR A 93 6.73 -8.78 -11.13
N PHE A 94 7.22 -7.55 -10.98
CA PHE A 94 7.85 -7.05 -9.75
C PHE A 94 6.96 -7.25 -8.52
N TRP A 95 5.67 -6.90 -8.63
CA TRP A 95 4.74 -7.01 -7.51
C TRP A 95 4.20 -8.43 -7.25
N ASN A 96 4.60 -9.45 -8.01
CA ASN A 96 4.02 -10.79 -7.88
C ASN A 96 4.30 -11.40 -6.51
N ASP A 97 5.54 -11.34 -6.03
CA ASP A 97 5.90 -11.87 -4.71
C ASP A 97 5.16 -11.13 -3.60
N THR A 98 5.12 -9.80 -3.65
CA THR A 98 4.38 -8.99 -2.68
C THR A 98 2.87 -9.34 -2.69
N LYS A 99 2.28 -9.52 -3.88
CA LYS A 99 0.88 -9.97 -4.02
C LYS A 99 0.66 -11.35 -3.42
N ASP A 100 1.57 -12.30 -3.67
CA ASP A 100 1.46 -13.66 -3.16
C ASP A 100 1.51 -13.70 -1.63
N VAL A 101 2.38 -12.89 -1.01
CA VAL A 101 2.45 -12.71 0.45
C VAL A 101 1.11 -12.22 1.00
N ILE A 102 0.59 -11.10 0.48
CA ILE A 102 -0.69 -10.52 0.94
C ILE A 102 -1.82 -11.53 0.74
N GLN A 103 -1.89 -12.14 -0.44
CA GLN A 103 -2.97 -13.07 -0.79
C GLN A 103 -2.94 -14.32 0.11
N SER A 104 -1.76 -14.83 0.46
CA SER A 104 -1.61 -16.00 1.32
C SER A 104 -2.21 -15.77 2.71
N HIS A 105 -1.97 -14.60 3.32
CA HIS A 105 -2.56 -14.24 4.61
C HIS A 105 -4.06 -13.95 4.51
N PHE A 106 -4.49 -13.24 3.45
CA PHE A 106 -5.91 -12.91 3.26
C PHE A 106 -6.77 -14.16 3.09
N LYS A 107 -6.24 -15.23 2.48
CA LYS A 107 -6.91 -16.54 2.40
C LYS A 107 -7.18 -17.18 3.77
N HIS A 108 -6.39 -16.85 4.79
CA HIS A 108 -6.55 -17.34 6.16
C HIS A 108 -7.31 -16.35 7.07
N GLY A 109 -7.73 -15.19 6.54
CA GLY A 109 -8.37 -14.13 7.32
C GLY A 109 -7.40 -13.28 8.14
N GLU A 110 -6.10 -13.44 7.92
CA GLU A 110 -5.02 -12.72 8.63
C GLU A 110 -4.74 -11.38 7.92
N PHE A 111 -5.73 -10.49 7.88
CA PHE A 111 -5.65 -9.27 7.06
C PHE A 111 -4.53 -8.33 7.49
N LYS A 112 -4.38 -8.09 8.80
CA LYS A 112 -3.33 -7.23 9.34
C LYS A 112 -1.94 -7.77 8.99
N GLU A 113 -1.70 -9.07 9.21
CA GLU A 113 -0.44 -9.73 8.88
C GLU A 113 -0.16 -9.66 7.38
N GLY A 114 -1.17 -9.85 6.54
CA GLY A 114 -1.06 -9.71 5.10
C GLY A 114 -0.60 -8.31 4.70
N ILE A 115 -1.23 -7.27 5.25
CA ILE A 115 -0.88 -5.86 4.98
C ILE A 115 0.55 -5.56 5.45
N VAL A 116 0.87 -5.88 6.71
CA VAL A 116 2.19 -5.64 7.31
C VAL A 116 3.29 -6.34 6.50
N ASN A 117 3.15 -7.64 6.23
CA ASN A 117 4.15 -8.39 5.48
C ASN A 117 4.25 -7.92 4.02
N GLY A 118 3.13 -7.51 3.41
CA GLY A 118 3.11 -6.89 2.09
C GLY A 118 3.90 -5.57 2.04
N ILE A 119 3.69 -4.68 3.00
CA ILE A 119 4.42 -3.40 3.11
C ILE A 119 5.92 -3.64 3.29
N LEU A 120 6.30 -4.55 4.19
CA LEU A 120 7.71 -4.85 4.45
C LEU A 120 8.38 -5.44 3.22
N LYS A 121 7.71 -6.36 2.52
CA LYS A 121 8.20 -6.95 1.26
C LYS A 121 8.30 -5.90 0.16
N ALA A 122 7.32 -5.02 0.01
CA ALA A 122 7.37 -3.91 -0.93
C ALA A 122 8.58 -2.99 -0.68
N GLY A 123 8.82 -2.60 0.59
CA GLY A 123 10.00 -1.80 0.95
C GLY A 123 11.33 -2.50 0.66
N GLU A 124 11.42 -3.81 0.90
CA GLU A 124 12.60 -4.62 0.56
C GLU A 124 12.84 -4.67 -0.95
N GLU A 125 11.78 -4.84 -1.76
CA GLU A 125 11.87 -4.89 -3.23
C GLU A 125 12.24 -3.53 -3.81
N LEU A 126 11.63 -2.45 -3.29
CA LEU A 126 11.90 -1.08 -3.74
C LEU A 126 13.33 -0.63 -3.42
N LYS A 127 13.92 -1.09 -2.31
CA LYS A 127 15.29 -0.75 -1.90
C LYS A 127 16.34 -0.97 -2.99
N ALA A 128 16.16 -1.95 -3.87
CA ALA A 128 17.10 -2.24 -4.96
C ALA A 128 17.07 -1.17 -6.06
N HIS A 129 15.96 -0.45 -6.22
CA HIS A 129 15.72 0.55 -7.26
C HIS A 129 15.72 1.98 -6.72
N PHE A 130 15.21 2.17 -5.51
CA PHE A 130 15.07 3.44 -4.80
C PHE A 130 15.71 3.32 -3.41
N PRO A 131 17.04 3.16 -3.29
CA PRO A 131 17.68 2.95 -2.00
C PRO A 131 17.45 4.15 -1.07
N TYR A 132 17.27 3.88 0.23
CA TYR A 132 17.13 4.94 1.24
C TYR A 132 18.26 5.97 1.15
N ASN A 133 17.89 7.24 1.21
CA ASN A 133 18.81 8.37 1.21
C ASN A 133 18.75 9.07 2.57
N ASN A 134 19.89 9.41 3.18
CA ASN A 134 19.91 10.12 4.47
C ASN A 134 19.31 11.54 4.39
N ASN A 135 19.16 12.10 3.19
CA ASN A 135 18.47 13.37 2.94
C ASN A 135 17.00 13.19 2.57
N ASP A 136 16.50 11.95 2.63
CA ASP A 136 15.12 11.66 2.30
C ASP A 136 14.19 12.23 3.37
N THR A 137 13.15 12.89 2.92
CA THR A 137 12.14 13.52 3.75
C THR A 137 10.83 12.83 3.45
N ASN A 138 10.13 12.33 4.48
CA ASN A 138 8.81 11.73 4.35
C ASN A 138 7.88 12.62 3.50
N GLU A 139 7.64 12.22 2.25
CA GLU A 139 6.93 13.05 1.27
C GLU A 139 5.42 12.86 1.38
N LEU A 140 4.97 11.67 1.77
CA LEU A 140 3.56 11.32 1.90
C LEU A 140 3.19 11.00 3.35
N SER A 141 1.89 10.82 3.61
CA SER A 141 1.41 10.43 4.95
C SER A 141 1.40 8.92 5.09
N ASN A 142 1.96 8.44 6.19
CA ASN A 142 1.99 7.02 6.56
C ASN A 142 0.66 6.57 7.19
N GLU A 143 -0.32 7.47 7.32
CA GLU A 143 -1.64 7.15 7.86
C GLU A 143 -2.44 6.28 6.89
N VAL A 144 -3.09 5.26 7.45
CA VAL A 144 -4.07 4.43 6.74
C VAL A 144 -5.27 5.30 6.38
N SER A 145 -5.56 5.42 5.09
CA SER A 145 -6.74 6.15 4.60
C SER A 145 -7.93 5.20 4.48
N LYS A 146 -9.15 5.71 4.74
CA LYS A 146 -10.38 4.93 4.71
C LYS A 146 -11.52 5.68 4.02
N SER A 147 -12.42 4.97 3.33
CA SER A 147 -13.66 5.51 2.79
C SER A 147 -14.82 4.51 2.69
#